data_AF-V4Q7G2-F1
#
_entry.id   AF-V4Q7G2-F1
#
_cell.length_a   1.000
_cell.length_b   1.000
_cell.length_c   1.000
_cell.angle_alpha   90.00
_cell.angle_beta   90.00
_cell.angle_gamma   90.00
#
_symmetry.space_group_name_H-M   'P 1'
#
loop_
_entity.id
_entity.type
_entity.pdbx_description
1 polymer ?
#
loop_
_entity_poly.entity_id
_entity_poly.type
_entity_poly.pdbx_seq_one_letter_code
_entity_poly.pdbx_strand_id
1 'polypeptide(L)'
;MFQQLGFRTDSVASHAEALEKLAGASFDLLLLDVFLAEDNSLDHLHEYKALQPGLAIAVMTAGDFTESDSISEAINRARRSHVDYILAKPFKLIDVQHISKELEGRQVDAMISIESNTVFLR
;
A
#
# COMPACT_ATOMS: atom_id res chain seq x y z
N MET A 1 -0.73 12.83 -5.45
CA MET A 1 -2.01 12.71 -4.72
C MET A 1 -1.81 12.68 -3.21
N PHE A 2 -1.13 11.69 -2.64
CA PHE A 2 -0.89 11.63 -1.18
C PHE A 2 -0.15 12.87 -0.65
N GLN A 3 0.96 13.29 -1.29
CA GLN A 3 1.64 14.54 -0.89
C GLN A 3 0.74 15.80 -0.97
N GLN A 4 -0.22 15.83 -1.90
CA GLN A 4 -1.17 16.95 -2.02
C GLN A 4 -2.18 16.99 -0.87
N LEU A 5 -2.35 15.87 -0.15
CA LEU A 5 -3.15 15.77 1.07
C LEU A 5 -2.32 16.01 2.34
N GLY A 6 -1.04 16.34 2.21
CA GLY A 6 -0.16 16.66 3.33
C GLY A 6 0.68 15.50 3.88
N PHE A 7 0.54 14.29 3.33
CA PHE A 7 1.36 13.15 3.75
C PHE A 7 2.83 13.32 3.35
N ARG A 8 3.76 12.92 4.23
CA ARG A 8 5.13 12.62 3.79
C ARG A 8 5.13 11.23 3.19
N THR A 9 5.80 11.07 2.06
CA THR A 9 5.74 9.84 1.28
C THR A 9 7.12 9.42 0.85
N ASP A 10 7.42 8.15 1.06
CA ASP A 10 8.59 7.48 0.58
C ASP A 10 8.18 6.42 -0.44
N SER A 11 8.89 6.34 -1.57
CA SER A 11 8.74 5.24 -2.51
C SER A 11 9.95 4.30 -2.38
N VAL A 12 9.70 3.01 -2.52
CA VAL A 12 10.71 1.95 -2.60
C VAL A 12 10.36 1.01 -3.75
N ALA A 13 11.37 0.32 -4.28
CA ALA A 13 11.20 -0.54 -5.46
C ALA A 13 11.10 -2.03 -5.11
N SER A 14 11.33 -2.41 -3.85
CA SER A 14 11.36 -3.82 -3.44
C SER A 14 10.88 -4.05 -2.00
N HIS A 15 10.52 -5.30 -1.71
CA HIS A 15 10.21 -5.75 -0.36
C HIS A 15 11.39 -5.51 0.62
N ALA A 16 12.62 -5.80 0.18
CA ALA A 16 13.82 -5.63 0.99
C ALA A 16 14.06 -4.15 1.37
N GLU A 17 13.89 -3.22 0.42
CA GLU A 17 13.97 -1.79 0.70
C GLU A 17 12.86 -1.31 1.65
N ALA A 18 11.65 -1.87 1.52
CA ALA A 18 10.56 -1.59 2.44
C ALA A 18 10.90 -2.04 3.88
N LEU A 19 11.45 -3.24 4.05
CA LEU A 19 11.88 -3.73 5.37
C LEU A 19 12.99 -2.84 5.97
N GLU A 20 13.97 -2.44 5.17
CA GLU A 20 15.04 -1.54 5.62
C GLU A 20 14.47 -0.20 6.11
N LYS A 21 13.56 0.41 5.36
CA LYS A 21 12.91 1.66 5.78
C LYS A 21 12.04 1.50 7.01
N LEU A 22 11.24 0.43 7.08
CA LEU A 22 10.39 0.16 8.23
C LEU A 22 11.20 -0.16 9.51
N ALA A 23 12.43 -0.63 9.38
CA ALA A 23 13.34 -0.80 10.53
C ALA A 23 13.94 0.53 11.00
N GLY A 24 14.15 1.49 10.09
CA GLY A 24 14.81 2.78 10.38
C GLY A 24 13.88 3.93 10.74
N ALA A 25 12.60 3.86 10.36
CA ALA A 25 11.62 4.92 10.59
C ALA A 25 10.20 4.37 10.76
N SER A 26 9.35 5.09 11.50
CA SER A 26 7.94 4.74 11.67
C SER A 26 7.09 5.21 10.50
N PHE A 27 6.16 4.38 10.06
CA PHE A 27 5.19 4.68 9.03
C PHE A 27 3.79 4.34 9.52
N ASP A 28 2.82 5.13 9.10
CA ASP A 28 1.42 4.95 9.46
C ASP A 28 0.68 4.11 8.42
N LEU A 29 1.14 4.18 7.16
CA LEU A 29 0.54 3.50 6.03
C LEU A 29 1.59 2.91 5.08
N LEU A 30 1.44 1.63 4.77
CA LEU A 30 2.11 0.95 3.66
C LEU A 30 1.12 0.81 2.50
N LEU A 31 1.50 1.34 1.34
CA LEU A 31 0.79 1.19 0.08
C LEU A 31 1.50 0.11 -0.77
N LEU A 32 0.83 -1.02 -0.99
CA LEU A 32 1.42 -2.18 -1.64
C LEU A 32 0.77 -2.45 -2.99
N ASP A 33 1.52 -2.44 -4.08
CA ASP A 33 1.02 -2.84 -5.40
C ASP A 33 1.12 -4.36 -5.62
N VAL A 34 -0.01 -5.05 -5.80
CA VAL A 34 -0.04 -6.51 -6.01
C VAL A 34 0.41 -6.94 -7.40
N PHE A 35 0.43 -6.02 -8.37
CA PHE A 35 0.87 -6.32 -9.74
C PHE A 35 2.38 -6.16 -9.92
N LEU A 36 3.05 -5.61 -8.91
CA LEU A 36 4.46 -5.26 -8.97
C LEU A 36 5.41 -6.40 -8.66
N ALA A 37 4.96 -7.34 -7.84
CA ALA A 37 5.88 -8.23 -7.17
C ALA A 37 6.00 -9.53 -7.96
N GLU A 38 7.23 -9.81 -8.43
CA GLU A 38 7.61 -11.14 -8.93
C GLU A 38 7.39 -12.22 -7.85
N ASP A 39 7.50 -11.80 -6.59
CA ASP A 39 7.12 -12.53 -5.39
C ASP A 39 5.69 -12.19 -4.99
N ASN A 40 4.97 -13.09 -4.33
CA ASN A 40 3.58 -12.83 -3.99
C ASN A 40 3.52 -11.85 -2.80
N SER A 41 3.52 -10.55 -3.06
CA SER A 41 3.73 -9.47 -2.07
C SER A 41 2.79 -9.47 -0.87
N LEU A 42 1.64 -10.13 -0.98
CA LEU A 42 0.70 -10.36 0.12
C LEU A 42 1.20 -11.38 1.16
N ASP A 43 2.19 -12.21 0.81
CA ASP A 43 2.75 -13.21 1.72
C ASP A 43 3.66 -12.53 2.77
N HIS A 44 4.20 -11.35 2.46
CA HIS A 44 5.08 -10.57 3.35
C HIS A 44 4.36 -9.65 4.34
N LEU A 45 3.01 -9.63 4.33
CA LEU A 45 2.24 -8.74 5.20
C LEU A 45 2.56 -8.93 6.70
N HIS A 46 2.85 -10.18 7.09
CA HIS A 46 3.21 -10.52 8.45
C HIS A 46 4.56 -9.92 8.88
N GLU A 47 5.51 -9.78 7.96
CA GLU A 47 6.84 -9.21 8.24
C GLU A 47 6.75 -7.71 8.49
N TYR A 48 5.95 -7.00 7.69
CA TYR A 48 5.72 -5.57 7.88
C TYR A 48 5.03 -5.28 9.22
N LYS A 49 3.99 -6.06 9.56
CA LYS A 49 3.29 -5.93 10.85
C LYS A 49 4.17 -6.37 12.04
N ALA A 50 5.11 -7.30 11.84
CA ALA A 50 6.05 -7.70 12.88
C ALA A 50 7.04 -6.59 13.22
N LEU A 51 7.51 -5.83 12.22
CA LEU A 51 8.36 -4.65 12.44
C LEU A 51 7.56 -3.50 13.04
N GLN A 52 6.33 -3.27 12.55
CA GLN A 52 5.48 -2.18 13.01
C GLN A 52 4.03 -2.66 13.22
N PRO A 53 3.66 -3.09 14.44
CA PRO A 53 2.32 -3.60 14.72
C PRO A 53 1.19 -2.59 14.47
N GLY A 54 1.50 -1.29 14.50
CA GLY A 54 0.57 -0.19 14.24
C GLY A 54 0.43 0.21 12.77
N LEU A 55 1.28 -0.31 11.88
CA LEU A 55 1.32 0.05 10.47
C LEU A 55 0.03 -0.38 9.77
N ALA A 56 -0.74 0.54 9.21
CA ALA A 56 -1.86 0.19 8.35
C ALA A 56 -1.35 -0.26 6.97
N ILE A 57 -1.98 -1.25 6.37
CA ILE A 57 -1.61 -1.75 5.05
C ILE A 57 -2.78 -1.60 4.08
N ALA A 58 -2.56 -0.81 3.04
CA ALA A 58 -3.48 -0.66 1.91
C ALA A 58 -2.89 -1.32 0.68
N VAL A 59 -3.70 -2.14 0.02
CA VAL A 59 -3.29 -2.87 -1.17
C VAL A 59 -3.86 -2.21 -2.41
N MET A 60 -2.99 -1.85 -3.35
CA MET A 60 -3.36 -1.37 -4.67
C MET A 60 -3.55 -2.53 -5.63
N THR A 61 -4.71 -2.56 -6.30
CA THR A 61 -5.04 -3.59 -7.31
C THR A 61 -5.22 -2.96 -8.68
N ALA A 62 -5.03 -3.73 -9.76
CA ALA A 62 -5.39 -3.32 -11.10
C ALA A 62 -6.89 -3.03 -11.21
N GLY A 63 -7.23 -2.12 -12.12
CA GLY A 63 -8.56 -1.52 -12.24
C GLY A 63 -9.54 -2.20 -13.16
N ASP A 64 -9.04 -3.00 -14.09
CA ASP A 64 -9.89 -3.75 -14.99
C ASP A 64 -10.39 -4.99 -14.27
N PHE A 65 -11.56 -4.85 -13.64
CA PHE A 65 -12.35 -5.94 -13.08
C PHE A 65 -12.90 -6.91 -14.14
N THR A 66 -12.45 -6.78 -15.39
CA THR A 66 -12.78 -7.65 -16.52
C THR A 66 -11.94 -8.92 -16.46
N GLU A 67 -12.41 -9.86 -15.63
CA GLU A 67 -12.26 -11.30 -15.85
C GLU A 67 -10.83 -11.83 -16.08
N SER A 68 -9.88 -11.46 -15.22
CA SER A 68 -8.73 -12.36 -15.00
C SER A 68 -8.86 -13.01 -13.63
N ASP A 69 -8.75 -14.34 -13.59
CA ASP A 69 -8.74 -15.12 -12.35
C ASP A 69 -7.70 -14.57 -11.36
N SER A 70 -6.58 -14.05 -11.89
CA SER A 70 -5.48 -13.46 -11.12
C SER A 70 -5.87 -12.22 -10.30
N ILE A 71 -6.74 -11.33 -10.81
CA ILE A 71 -7.20 -10.14 -10.06
C ILE A 71 -8.12 -10.56 -8.92
N SER A 72 -9.09 -11.44 -9.22
CA SER A 72 -10.03 -11.96 -8.23
C SER A 72 -9.30 -12.73 -7.13
N GLU A 73 -8.28 -13.51 -7.49
CA GLU A 73 -7.41 -14.18 -6.53
C GLU A 73 -6.61 -13.21 -5.68
N ALA A 74 -6.00 -12.18 -6.25
CA ALA A 74 -5.24 -11.18 -5.49
C ALA A 74 -6.14 -10.43 -4.48
N ILE A 75 -7.35 -10.04 -4.88
CA ILE A 75 -8.34 -9.42 -3.99
C ILE A 75 -8.77 -10.39 -2.89
N ASN A 76 -9.06 -11.65 -3.25
CA ASN A 76 -9.45 -12.67 -2.28
C ASN A 76 -8.32 -12.97 -1.30
N ARG A 77 -7.06 -13.00 -1.75
CA ARG A 77 -5.89 -13.13 -0.88
C ARG A 77 -5.76 -11.91 0.04
N ALA A 78 -5.86 -10.69 -0.48
CA ALA A 78 -5.80 -9.48 0.33
C ALA A 78 -6.87 -9.49 1.42
N ARG A 79 -8.12 -9.87 1.08
CA ARG A 79 -9.21 -10.03 2.06
C ARG A 79 -8.91 -11.10 3.12
N ARG A 80 -8.33 -12.24 2.72
CA ARG A 80 -7.93 -13.33 3.64
C ARG A 80 -6.76 -12.93 4.54
N SER A 81 -5.85 -12.11 4.04
CA SER A 81 -4.69 -11.62 4.78
C SER A 81 -4.99 -10.43 5.69
N HIS A 82 -6.27 -10.07 5.87
CA HIS A 82 -6.70 -9.00 6.78
C HIS A 82 -6.03 -7.64 6.50
N VAL A 83 -5.88 -7.29 5.22
CA VAL A 83 -5.41 -5.95 4.85
C VAL A 83 -6.41 -4.91 5.32
N ASP A 84 -5.91 -3.75 5.75
CA ASP A 84 -6.75 -2.69 6.31
C ASP A 84 -7.58 -2.02 5.20
N TYR A 85 -7.01 -1.87 4.00
CA TYR A 85 -7.68 -1.23 2.86
C TYR A 85 -7.35 -1.89 1.52
N ILE A 86 -8.28 -1.76 0.57
CA ILE A 86 -8.08 -2.15 -0.84
C ILE A 86 -8.35 -0.92 -1.70
N LEU A 87 -7.40 -0.55 -2.55
CA LEU A 87 -7.43 0.62 -3.42
C LEU A 87 -7.32 0.18 -4.89
N ALA A 88 -8.45 0.10 -5.58
CA ALA A 88 -8.45 -0.27 -6.99
C ALA A 88 -7.97 0.89 -7.88
N LYS A 89 -6.98 0.64 -8.73
CA LYS A 89 -6.57 1.58 -9.78
C LYS A 89 -7.68 1.68 -10.85
N PRO A 90 -7.72 2.72 -11.69
CA PRO A 90 -7.31 4.06 -11.30
C PRO A 90 -8.17 4.51 -10.10
N PHE A 91 -7.51 4.95 -9.03
CA PHE A 91 -8.19 5.53 -7.86
C PHE A 91 -8.22 7.05 -7.96
N LYS A 92 -9.24 7.65 -7.35
CA LYS A 92 -9.46 9.09 -7.29
C LYS A 92 -8.97 9.65 -5.97
N LEU A 93 -8.87 10.98 -5.90
CA LEU A 93 -8.44 11.66 -4.67
C LEU A 93 -9.36 11.33 -3.48
N ILE A 94 -10.66 11.15 -3.73
CA ILE A 94 -11.64 10.77 -2.71
C ILE A 94 -11.33 9.41 -2.07
N ASP A 95 -10.79 8.46 -2.84
CA ASP A 95 -10.45 7.13 -2.31
C ASP A 95 -9.28 7.22 -1.33
N VAL A 96 -8.30 8.07 -1.64
CA VAL A 96 -7.18 8.38 -0.74
C VAL A 96 -7.64 9.16 0.49
N GLN A 97 -8.57 10.11 0.33
CA GLN A 97 -9.15 10.87 1.45
C GLN A 97 -9.91 9.97 2.43
N HIS A 98 -10.58 8.92 1.97
CA HIS A 98 -11.20 7.96 2.87
C HIS A 98 -10.16 7.23 3.72
N ILE A 99 -9.08 6.74 3.10
CA ILE A 99 -7.97 6.11 3.85
C ILE A 99 -7.38 7.10 4.85
N SER A 100 -7.14 8.35 4.43
CA SER A 100 -6.67 9.43 5.32
C SER A 100 -7.53 9.60 6.56
N LYS A 101 -8.85 9.70 6.37
CA LYS A 101 -9.80 10.01 7.43
C LYS A 101 -9.97 8.86 8.43
N GLU A 102 -9.93 7.63 7.94
CA GLU A 102 -9.96 6.44 8.82
C GLU A 102 -8.67 6.35 9.63
N LEU A 103 -7.55 6.79 9.07
CA LEU A 103 -6.29 6.86 9.79
C LEU A 103 -6.23 8.07 10.73
N GLU A 104 -6.83 9.24 10.43
CA GLU A 104 -6.80 10.51 11.21
C GLU A 104 -7.18 10.40 12.71
N GLY A 105 -7.80 9.30 13.15
CA GLY A 105 -7.84 8.95 14.58
C GLY A 105 -6.43 8.76 15.20
N ARG A 106 -5.40 8.74 14.36
CA ARG A 106 -3.96 8.65 14.55
C ARG A 106 -3.35 9.61 13.50
N GLN A 107 -2.68 10.70 13.89
CA GLN A 107 -2.08 11.61 12.89
C GLN A 107 -1.16 10.81 11.95
N VAL A 108 -1.43 10.86 10.64
CA VAL A 108 -0.65 10.15 9.62
C VAL A 108 0.38 11.11 9.05
N ASP A 109 1.64 10.88 9.40
CA ASP A 109 2.74 11.72 8.97
C ASP A 109 3.58 11.07 7.87
N ALA A 110 3.55 9.73 7.75
CA ALA A 110 4.43 9.01 6.84
C ALA A 110 3.77 7.81 6.14
N MET A 111 3.93 7.75 4.81
CA MET A 111 3.51 6.64 3.95
C MET A 111 4.73 6.06 3.21
N ILE A 112 4.79 4.73 3.10
CA ILE A 112 5.74 4.04 2.21
C ILE A 112 4.98 3.32 1.09
N SER A 113 5.40 3.51 -0.16
CA SER A 113 4.80 2.88 -1.35
C SER A 113 5.80 1.96 -2.03
N ILE A 114 5.41 0.73 -2.34
CA ILE A 114 6.22 -0.18 -3.16
C ILE A 114 5.71 -0.12 -4.59
N GLU A 115 6.50 0.49 -5.50
CA GLU A 115 6.15 0.68 -6.92
C GLU A 115 7.37 0.55 -7.86
N SER A 116 7.20 -0.08 -9.03
CA SER A 116 8.24 -0.18 -10.05
C SER A 116 8.29 1.14 -10.79
N ASN A 117 9.24 1.96 -10.37
CA ASN A 117 9.69 3.14 -11.11
C ASN A 117 8.53 4.04 -11.60
N THR A 118 7.71 4.54 -10.69
CA THR A 118 6.76 5.61 -11.02
C THR A 118 7.52 6.92 -11.19
N VAL A 119 7.89 7.24 -12.43
CA VAL A 119 8.19 8.61 -12.82
C VAL A 119 6.88 9.38 -12.76
N PHE A 120 6.63 10.10 -11.67
CA PHE A 120 5.60 11.11 -11.64
C PHE A 120 6.04 12.24 -12.57
N LEU A 121 5.56 12.22 -13.83
CA LEU A 121 5.65 13.40 -14.69
C LEU A 121 4.86 14.53 -14.01
N ARG A 122 5.57 15.64 -13.86
CA ARG A 122 5.19 16.86 -13.15
C ARG A 122 3.96 17.54 -13.72
#